data_AF-A0A1H8UJM6-F1
#
_entry.id   AF-A0A1H8UJM6-F1
#
_cell.length_a   1.000
_cell.length_b   1.000
_cell.length_c   1.000
_cell.angle_alpha   90.00
_cell.angle_beta   90.00
_cell.angle_gamma   90.00
#
_symmetry.space_group_name_H-M   'P 1'
#
loop_
_entity.id
_entity.type
_entity.pdbx_description
1 polymer ?
#
loop_
_entity_poly.entity_id
_entity_poly.type
_entity_poly.pdbx_seq_one_letter_code
_entity_poly.pdbx_strand_id
1 'polypeptide(L)' 'MAKDPDIKRRMDRVEEIIDQLDADEVSLEDGRELYDEGQELLAEIREQLQDGDGEVIEIE' A
#
# COMPACT_ATOMS: atom_id res chain seq x y z
N MET A 1 10.55 9.83 14.15
CA MET A 1 10.15 8.70 13.27
C MET A 1 10.10 9.23 11.85
N ALA A 2 11.12 8.95 11.04
CA ALA A 2 10.99 9.21 9.61
C ALA A 2 9.80 8.36 9.15
N LYS A 3 8.77 9.00 8.57
CA LYS A 3 7.74 8.27 7.82
C LYS A 3 8.51 7.40 6.85
N ASP A 4 8.36 6.08 6.96
CA ASP A 4 9.06 5.20 6.04
C ASP A 4 8.67 5.63 4.63
N PRO A 5 9.60 6.23 3.85
CA PRO A 5 9.27 6.77 2.54
C PRO A 5 8.79 5.67 1.59
N ASP A 6 9.13 4.42 1.91
CA ASP A 6 8.77 3.22 1.17
C ASP A 6 7.31 2.80 1.40
N ILE A 7 6.85 2.79 2.67
CA ILE A 7 5.45 2.54 3.04
C ILE A 7 4.55 3.63 2.47
N LYS A 8 4.94 4.91 2.64
CA LYS A 8 4.14 6.03 2.15
C LYS A 8 3.98 5.95 0.63
N ARG A 9 5.06 5.72 -0.11
CA ARG A 9 5.02 5.61 -1.56
C ARG A 9 4.11 4.48 -2.04
N ARG A 10 4.12 3.33 -1.36
CA ARG A 10 3.20 2.22 -1.68
C ARG A 10 1.76 2.61 -1.41
N MET A 11 1.48 3.29 -0.31
CA MET A 11 0.13 3.77 -0.01
C MET A 11 -0.35 4.76 -1.07
N ASP A 12 0.48 5.73 -1.45
CA ASP A 12 0.17 6.71 -2.50
C ASP A 12 -0.16 5.98 -3.83
N ARG A 13 0.52 4.87 -4.15
CA ARG A 13 0.23 4.05 -5.34
C ARG A 13 -1.08 3.27 -5.23
N VAL A 14 -1.39 2.70 -4.06
CA VAL A 14 -2.67 2.01 -3.83
C VAL A 14 -3.85 2.97 -4.00
N GLU A 15 -3.71 4.21 -3.53
CA GLU A 15 -4.73 5.26 -3.74
C GLU A 15 -4.94 5.56 -5.24
N GLU A 16 -3.85 5.69 -6.01
CA GLU A 16 -3.93 5.90 -7.46
C GLU A 16 -4.60 4.74 -8.21
N ILE A 17 -4.38 3.50 -7.76
CA ILE A 17 -5.03 2.30 -8.31
C ILE A 17 -6.53 2.35 -8.05
N ILE A 18 -6.95 2.70 -6.82
CA ILE A 18 -8.37 2.83 -6.46
C ILE A 18 -9.04 3.89 -7.32
N ASP A 19 -8.41 5.05 -7.49
CA ASP A 19 -8.96 6.13 -8.32
C ASP A 19 -9.15 5.70 -9.79
N GLN A 20 -8.21 4.93 -10.35
CA GLN A 20 -8.31 4.40 -11.71
C GLN A 20 -9.43 3.36 -11.87
N LEU A 21 -9.60 2.47 -10.87
CA LEU A 21 -10.67 1.48 -10.87
C LEU A 21 -12.05 2.12 -10.69
N ASP A 22 -12.16 3.14 -9.83
CA ASP A 22 -13.42 3.87 -9.58
C ASP A 22 -13.84 4.76 -10.76
N ALA A 23 -12.90 5.18 -11.60
CA ALA A 23 -13.20 5.95 -12.80
C ALA A 23 -14.01 5.16 -13.86
N ASP A 24 -14.03 3.82 -13.79
CA ASP A 24 -14.67 2.92 -14.77
C ASP A 24 -14.15 3.14 -16.22
N GLU A 25 -12.96 3.71 -16.36
CA GLU A 25 -12.31 4.02 -17.65
C GLU A 25 -11.28 2.94 -18.07
N VAL A 26 -11.13 1.87 -17.29
CA VAL A 26 -10.17 0.79 -17.54
C VAL A 26 -10.86 -0.45 -18.11
N SER A 27 -10.13 -1.21 -18.94
CA SER A 27 -10.64 -2.50 -19.40
C SER A 27 -10.70 -3.53 -18.27
N LEU A 28 -11.43 -4.64 -18.45
CA LEU A 28 -11.44 -5.72 -17.46
C LEU A 28 -10.06 -6.37 -17.26
N GLU A 29 -9.25 -6.42 -18.31
CA GLU A 29 -7.89 -6.95 -18.26
C GLU A 29 -6.99 -6.02 -17.44
N ASP A 30 -6.96 -4.73 -17.80
CA ASP A 30 -6.18 -3.71 -17.07
C ASP A 30 -6.66 -3.60 -15.62
N GLY A 31 -7.97 -3.65 -15.38
CA GLY A 31 -8.55 -3.61 -14.04
C GLY A 31 -8.15 -4.81 -13.18
N ARG A 32 -7.94 -5.98 -13.79
CA ARG A 32 -7.43 -7.16 -13.08
C ARG A 32 -5.95 -7.01 -12.73
N GLU A 33 -5.14 -6.48 -13.63
CA GLU A 33 -3.72 -6.20 -13.36
C GLU A 33 -3.57 -5.17 -12.23
N LEU A 34 -4.37 -4.09 -12.27
CA LEU A 34 -4.43 -3.07 -11.23
C LEU A 34 -4.86 -3.65 -9.88
N TYR A 35 -5.85 -4.54 -9.87
CA TYR A 35 -6.28 -5.22 -8.66
C TYR A 35 -5.17 -6.09 -8.06
N ASP A 36 -4.51 -6.90 -8.90
CA ASP A 36 -3.42 -7.78 -8.48
C ASP A 36 -2.23 -6.96 -7.91
N GLU A 37 -1.85 -5.86 -8.58
CA GLU A 37 -0.84 -4.90 -8.09
C GLU A 37 -1.23 -4.32 -6.73
N GLY A 38 -2.49 -3.86 -6.58
CA GLY A 38 -3.00 -3.32 -5.33
C GLY A 38 -2.95 -4.33 -4.17
N GLN A 39 -3.26 -5.60 -4.43
CA GLN A 39 -3.17 -6.66 -3.42
C GLN A 39 -1.73 -6.91 -2.98
N GLU A 40 -0.77 -6.94 -3.91
CA GLU A 40 0.66 -7.12 -3.62
C GLU A 40 1.18 -5.98 -2.75
N LEU A 41 0.91 -4.73 -3.13
CA LEU A 41 1.31 -3.54 -2.35
C LEU A 41 0.74 -3.57 -0.93
N LEU A 42 -0.54 -3.94 -0.78
CA LEU A 42 -1.18 -4.05 0.53
C LEU A 42 -0.58 -5.17 1.39
N ALA A 43 -0.15 -6.28 0.77
CA ALA A 43 0.53 -7.36 1.47
C ALA A 43 1.89 -6.89 1.99
N GLU A 44 2.69 -6.22 1.15
CA GLU A 44 3.99 -5.67 1.55
C GLU A 44 3.86 -4.63 2.67
N ILE A 45 2.89 -3.72 2.57
CA ILE A 45 2.63 -2.74 3.63
C ILE A 45 2.29 -3.45 4.95
N ARG A 46 1.46 -4.49 4.90
CA ARG A 46 1.08 -5.25 6.11
C ARG A 46 2.29 -5.99 6.70
N GLU A 47 3.12 -6.60 5.88
CA GLU A 47 4.35 -7.28 6.32
C GLU A 47 5.29 -6.30 7.03
N GLN A 48 5.58 -5.15 6.40
CA GLN A 48 6.45 -4.12 6.98
C GLN A 48 5.89 -3.53 8.29
N LEU A 49 4.57 -3.41 8.41
CA LEU A 49 3.92 -2.96 9.66
C LEU A 49 3.84 -4.06 10.72
N GLN A 50 3.73 -5.33 10.32
CA GLN A 50 3.68 -6.49 11.22
C GLN A 50 5.04 -6.90 11.77
N ASP A 51 6.14 -6.58 11.08
CA ASP A 51 7.50 -6.73 11.61
C ASP A 51 7.75 -5.89 12.88
N GLY A 52 6.85 -4.93 13.17
CA GLY A 52 6.78 -4.25 14.46
C GLY A 52 5.66 -4.80 15.34
N ASP A 53 5.91 -5.88 16.09
CA ASP A 53 5.37 -5.95 17.46
C ASP A 53 5.99 -4.76 18.20
N GLY A 54 5.35 -3.59 18.06
CA GLY A 54 5.95 -2.29 18.37
C GLY A 54 6.63 -2.28 19.73
N GLU A 55 7.95 -2.12 19.73
CA GLU A 55 8.71 -1.99 20.97
C GLU A 55 8.40 -0.62 21.59
N VAL A 56 7.77 -0.63 22.76
CA VAL A 56 7.58 0.59 23.56
C VAL A 56 8.91 0.88 24.27
N ILE A 57 9.63 1.88 23.77
CA ILE A 57 10.86 2.38 24.39
C ILE A 57 10.55 3.59 25.28
N GLU A 58 10.88 3.50 26.57
CA GLU A 58 10.92 4.65 27.48
C GLU A 58 12.12 5.54 27.10
N ILE A 59 11.88 6.85 27.01
CA ILE A 59 12.93 7.85 26.78
C ILE A 59 13.26 8.49 28.13
N GLU A 60 14.51 8.34 28.58
CA GLU A 60 15.07 8.97 29.80
C GLU A 60 15.30 10.49 29.63
#